data_AF-T0I0V7-F1
#
_entry.id   AF-T0I0V7-F1
#
_cell.length_a   1.000
_cell.length_b   1.000
_cell.length_c   1.000
_cell.angle_alpha   90.00
_cell.angle_beta   90.00
_cell.angle_gamma   90.00
#
_symmetry.space_group_name_H-M   'P 1'
#
loop_
_entity.id
_entity.type
_entity.pdbx_description
1 polymer ?
#
loop_
_entity_poly.entity_id
_entity_poly.type
_entity_poly.pdbx_seq_one_letter_code
_entity_poly.pdbx_strand_id
1 'polypeptide(L)'
;MADMPSPASYGPDYTPQMAAAIASCTASISRLDARISVSSAASAWNRRATWSGYARALQLQSAEVDEIDVFSWGCGLQIPGRPLRSTTLDLFDRFDAWAAALADPDPLAWRDTLPTAISAPAVATQHPAVGCQS
;
A
#
# COMPACT_ATOMS: atom_id res chain seq x y z
N MET A 1 -3.08 44.17 -17.93
CA MET A 1 -2.01 43.27 -17.46
C MET A 1 -2.73 42.03 -16.97
N ALA A 2 -2.80 40.98 -17.79
CA ALA A 2 -3.64 39.82 -17.52
C ALA A 2 -2.94 38.91 -16.49
N ASP A 3 -3.65 38.65 -15.40
CA ASP A 3 -3.28 37.67 -14.37
C ASP A 3 -3.39 36.28 -15.00
N MET A 4 -2.26 35.58 -15.17
CA MET A 4 -2.25 34.21 -15.67
C MET A 4 -2.57 33.28 -14.49
N PRO A 5 -3.59 32.40 -14.60
CA PRO A 5 -3.86 31.42 -13.56
C PRO A 5 -2.65 30.47 -13.44
N SER A 6 -2.06 30.43 -12.25
CA SER A 6 -1.02 29.47 -11.89
C SER A 6 -1.50 28.06 -12.23
N PRO A 7 -0.70 27.20 -12.90
CA PRO A 7 -1.10 25.83 -13.15
C PRO A 7 -1.45 25.20 -11.81
N ALA A 8 -2.66 24.63 -11.71
CA ALA A 8 -3.13 24.00 -10.49
C ALA A 8 -2.15 22.89 -10.10
N SER A 9 -1.23 23.21 -9.19
CA SER A 9 -0.35 22.24 -8.53
C SER A 9 -1.26 21.31 -7.75
N TYR A 10 -1.52 20.12 -8.32
CA TYR A 10 -2.34 19.13 -7.66
C TYR A 10 -1.52 18.49 -6.53
N GLY A 11 -1.66 19.02 -5.32
CA GLY A 11 -0.95 18.55 -4.13
C GLY A 11 -0.99 19.57 -2.99
N PRO A 12 -0.72 19.16 -1.75
CA PRO A 12 -0.62 20.10 -0.64
C PRO A 12 0.58 21.04 -0.86
N ASP A 13 0.47 22.29 -0.41
CA ASP A 13 1.58 23.25 -0.45
C ASP A 13 2.72 22.80 0.47
N TYR A 14 3.70 22.10 -0.09
CA TYR A 14 4.85 21.63 0.66
C TYR A 14 5.78 22.79 1.01
N THR A 15 5.93 23.07 2.30
CA THR A 15 6.96 24.01 2.76
C THR A 15 8.37 23.41 2.54
N PRO A 16 9.42 24.23 2.39
CA PRO A 16 10.80 23.74 2.28
C PRO A 16 11.21 22.82 3.44
N GLN A 17 10.70 23.11 4.65
CA GLN A 17 10.95 22.29 5.84
C GLN A 17 10.31 20.89 5.71
N MET A 18 9.07 20.81 5.21
CA MET A 18 8.39 19.53 4.99
C MET A 18 9.11 18.70 3.92
N ALA A 19 9.50 19.33 2.80
CA ALA A 19 10.25 18.65 1.74
C ALA A 19 11.59 18.08 2.27
N ALA A 20 12.32 18.87 3.07
CA ALA A 20 13.57 18.41 3.69
C ALA A 20 13.36 17.25 4.67
N ALA A 21 12.29 17.30 5.48
CA ALA A 21 11.94 16.22 6.39
C ALA A 21 11.60 14.92 5.65
N ILE A 22 10.77 15.00 4.59
CA ILE A 22 10.43 13.85 3.75
C ILE A 22 11.68 13.24 3.11
N ALA A 23 12.56 14.07 2.56
CA ALA A 23 13.82 13.61 1.96
C ALA A 23 14.71 12.91 3.00
N SER A 24 14.83 13.47 4.20
CA SER A 24 15.61 12.87 5.31
C SER A 24 15.03 11.52 5.77
N CYS A 25 13.72 11.44 5.95
CA CYS A 25 13.02 10.19 6.28
C CYS A 25 13.23 9.14 5.17
N THR A 26 13.03 9.52 3.91
CA THR A 26 13.22 8.64 2.75
C THR A 26 14.64 8.10 2.67
N ALA A 27 15.65 8.95 2.87
CA ALA A 27 17.05 8.55 2.90
C ALA A 27 17.34 7.57 4.06
N SER A 28 16.72 7.78 5.21
CA SER A 28 16.89 6.90 6.37
C SER A 28 16.26 5.53 6.14
N ILE A 29 15.06 5.48 5.57
CA ILE A 29 14.38 4.24 5.18
C ILE A 29 15.21 3.48 4.14
N SER A 30 15.70 4.18 3.12
CA SER A 30 16.50 3.56 2.04
C SER A 30 17.80 2.95 2.57
N ARG A 31 18.48 3.60 3.53
CA ARG A 31 19.68 3.04 4.16
C ARG A 31 19.37 1.81 5.02
N LEU A 32 18.24 1.81 5.72
CA LEU A 32 17.81 0.66 6.51
C LEU A 32 17.49 -0.53 5.59
N ASP A 33 16.70 -0.29 4.54
CA ASP A 33 16.34 -1.30 3.54
C ASP A 33 17.59 -1.92 2.92
N ALA A 34 18.53 -1.09 2.43
CA ALA A 34 19.77 -1.58 1.83
C ALA A 34 20.59 -2.47 2.77
N ARG A 35 20.63 -2.16 4.08
CA ARG A 35 21.34 -2.99 5.08
C ARG A 35 20.64 -4.31 5.36
N ILE A 36 19.31 -4.28 5.47
CA ILE A 36 18.52 -5.49 5.74
C ILE A 36 18.57 -6.43 4.54
N SER A 37 18.42 -5.90 3.34
CA SER A 37 18.37 -6.66 2.08
C SER A 37 19.63 -7.48 1.79
N VAL A 38 20.79 -7.07 2.30
CA VAL A 38 22.05 -7.83 2.17
C VAL A 38 22.40 -8.67 3.40
N SER A 39 21.56 -8.66 4.44
CA SER A 39 21.79 -9.39 5.68
C SER A 39 21.21 -10.81 5.64
N SER A 40 21.66 -11.68 6.56
CA SER A 40 21.03 -13.00 6.76
C SER A 40 19.59 -12.91 7.26
N ALA A 41 19.15 -11.75 7.75
CA ALA A 41 17.78 -11.51 8.20
C ALA A 41 16.84 -11.08 7.07
N ALA A 42 17.32 -10.88 5.84
CA ALA A 42 16.53 -10.36 4.72
C ALA A 42 15.23 -11.15 4.50
N SER A 43 15.30 -12.49 4.47
CA SER A 43 14.14 -13.35 4.24
C SER A 43 13.13 -13.31 5.39
N ALA A 44 13.61 -13.30 6.63
CA ALA A 44 12.77 -13.20 7.82
C ALA A 44 12.10 -11.83 7.92
N TRP A 45 12.83 -10.76 7.60
CA TRP A 45 12.31 -9.40 7.57
C TRP A 45 11.26 -9.22 6.49
N ASN A 46 11.53 -9.67 5.27
CA ASN A 46 10.59 -9.61 4.15
C ASN A 46 9.30 -10.33 4.53
N ARG A 47 9.39 -11.58 5.01
CA ARG A 47 8.23 -12.34 5.48
C ARG A 47 7.43 -11.61 6.56
N ARG A 48 8.12 -10.99 7.53
CA ARG A 48 7.45 -10.23 8.58
C ARG A 48 6.73 -9.01 8.01
N ALA A 49 7.39 -8.22 7.16
CA ALA A 49 6.80 -7.06 6.51
C ALA A 49 5.58 -7.43 5.65
N THR A 50 5.66 -8.54 4.91
CA THR A 50 4.56 -9.14 4.15
C THR A 50 3.38 -9.47 5.08
N TRP A 51 3.61 -10.16 6.21
CA TRP A 51 2.54 -10.44 7.17
C TRP A 51 1.92 -9.19 7.80
N SER A 52 2.73 -8.20 8.17
CA SER A 52 2.24 -6.92 8.71
C SER A 52 1.38 -6.18 7.67
N GLY A 53 1.82 -6.15 6.41
CA GLY A 53 1.07 -5.54 5.31
C GLY A 53 -0.26 -6.24 5.04
N TYR A 54 -0.28 -7.58 5.07
CA TYR A 54 -1.50 -8.36 4.85
C TYR A 54 -2.52 -8.13 5.97
N ALA A 55 -2.07 -8.17 7.23
CA ALA A 55 -2.94 -7.85 8.37
C ALA A 55 -3.56 -6.46 8.22
N ARG A 56 -2.76 -5.47 7.80
CA ARG A 56 -3.27 -4.12 7.56
C ARG A 56 -4.27 -4.07 6.41
N ALA A 57 -4.03 -4.79 5.32
CA ALA A 57 -4.96 -4.87 4.20
C ALA A 57 -6.31 -5.47 4.62
N LEU A 58 -6.31 -6.52 5.44
CA LEU A 58 -7.52 -7.14 5.99
C LEU A 58 -8.27 -6.19 6.93
N GLN A 59 -7.54 -5.48 7.81
CA GLN A 59 -8.14 -4.46 8.69
C GLN A 59 -8.81 -3.32 7.89
N LEU A 60 -8.20 -2.90 6.78
CA LEU A 60 -8.79 -1.90 5.88
C LEU A 60 -10.07 -2.41 5.19
N GLN A 61 -10.23 -3.72 5.08
CA GLN A 61 -11.46 -4.38 4.62
C GLN A 61 -12.43 -4.68 5.78
N SER A 62 -12.22 -4.07 6.95
CA SER A 62 -13.02 -4.24 8.17
C SER A 62 -13.00 -5.65 8.77
N ALA A 63 -11.99 -6.47 8.46
CA ALA A 63 -11.79 -7.73 9.17
C ALA A 63 -11.23 -7.46 10.58
N GLU A 64 -11.83 -8.08 11.59
CA GLU A 64 -11.34 -8.08 12.98
C GLU A 64 -10.15 -9.04 13.11
N VAL A 65 -8.99 -8.63 12.60
CA VAL A 65 -7.76 -9.40 12.63
C VAL A 65 -6.62 -8.54 13.18
N ASP A 66 -5.82 -9.12 14.09
CA ASP A 66 -4.56 -8.50 14.48
C ASP A 66 -3.39 -9.14 13.71
N GLU A 67 -2.29 -8.41 13.60
CA GLU A 67 -1.06 -8.92 12.97
C GLU A 67 -0.58 -10.25 13.58
N ILE A 68 -0.80 -10.46 14.88
CA ILE A 68 -0.42 -11.69 15.56
C ILE A 68 -1.26 -12.89 15.09
N ASP A 69 -2.46 -12.68 14.51
CA ASP A 69 -3.21 -13.76 13.85
C ASP A 69 -2.48 -14.25 12.62
N VAL A 70 -2.06 -13.33 11.76
CA VAL A 70 -1.36 -13.67 10.51
C VAL A 70 -0.04 -14.37 10.83
N PHE A 71 0.67 -13.92 11.86
CA PHE A 71 1.88 -14.61 12.34
C PHE A 71 1.60 -16.03 12.83
N SER A 72 0.61 -16.19 13.72
CA SER A 72 0.26 -17.51 14.26
C SER A 72 -0.20 -18.46 13.15
N TRP A 73 -0.91 -17.94 12.14
CA TRP A 73 -1.31 -18.70 10.95
C TRP A 73 -0.09 -19.12 10.13
N GLY A 74 0.74 -18.16 9.72
CA GLY A 74 1.91 -18.42 8.87
C GLY A 74 2.97 -19.32 9.52
N CYS A 75 2.99 -19.37 10.86
CA CYS A 75 3.86 -20.28 11.62
C CYS A 75 3.17 -21.59 12.06
N GLY A 76 1.87 -21.77 11.80
CA GLY A 76 1.10 -22.93 12.29
C GLY A 76 1.00 -23.03 13.82
N LEU A 77 1.14 -21.91 14.53
CA LEU A 77 1.14 -21.84 15.99
C LEU A 77 -0.27 -21.54 16.50
N GLN A 78 -0.69 -22.16 17.61
CA GLN A 78 -1.90 -21.76 18.32
C GLN A 78 -1.50 -20.89 19.51
N ILE A 79 -2.09 -19.69 19.63
CA ILE A 79 -1.80 -18.76 20.72
C ILE A 79 -2.73 -19.07 21.90
N PRO A 80 -2.19 -19.42 23.07
CA PRO A 80 -3.01 -19.67 24.25
C PRO A 80 -3.89 -18.48 24.61
N GLY A 81 -5.15 -18.74 24.95
CA GLY A 81 -6.11 -17.72 25.39
C GLY A 81 -6.74 -16.89 24.25
N ARG A 82 -6.38 -17.15 22.99
CA ARG A 82 -6.98 -16.47 21.85
C ARG A 82 -8.17 -17.26 21.29
N PRO A 83 -9.26 -16.60 20.86
CA PRO A 83 -10.37 -17.28 20.20
C PRO A 83 -9.88 -18.06 18.98
N LEU A 84 -10.43 -19.28 18.79
CA LEU A 84 -10.26 -20.02 17.55
C LEU A 84 -10.79 -19.18 16.40
N ARG A 85 -10.02 -19.10 15.32
CA ARG A 85 -10.39 -18.35 14.12
C ARG A 85 -11.72 -18.87 13.57
N SER A 86 -12.62 -17.95 13.23
CA SER A 86 -13.87 -18.29 12.56
C SER A 86 -13.54 -18.99 11.23
N THR A 87 -14.03 -20.22 11.06
CA THR A 87 -13.83 -21.03 9.84
C THR A 87 -14.79 -20.65 8.71
N THR A 88 -15.71 -19.71 8.96
CA THR A 88 -16.74 -19.29 7.99
C THR A 88 -16.18 -18.38 6.88
N LEU A 89 -15.10 -17.66 7.16
CA LEU A 89 -14.34 -16.88 6.18
C LEU A 89 -12.90 -17.35 6.28
N ASP A 90 -12.38 -17.99 5.24
CA ASP A 90 -10.95 -18.29 5.17
C ASP A 90 -10.19 -17.00 4.83
N LEU A 91 -10.00 -16.13 5.81
CA LEU A 91 -9.38 -14.80 5.64
C LEU A 91 -7.97 -14.86 5.04
N PHE A 92 -7.34 -16.03 5.02
CA PHE A 92 -5.94 -16.20 4.61
C PHE A 92 -5.78 -16.98 3.31
N ASP A 93 -6.87 -17.47 2.70
CA ASP A 93 -6.87 -18.15 1.40
C ASP A 93 -6.24 -17.30 0.28
N ARG A 94 -6.41 -15.97 0.37
CA ARG A 94 -5.92 -14.98 -0.59
C ARG A 94 -4.51 -14.48 -0.29
N PHE A 95 -3.85 -14.99 0.74
CA PHE A 95 -2.51 -14.54 1.10
C PHE A 95 -1.52 -14.73 -0.05
N ASP A 96 -1.51 -15.90 -0.70
CA ASP A 96 -0.55 -16.19 -1.78
C ASP A 96 -0.75 -15.26 -2.97
N ALA A 97 -2.01 -15.00 -3.35
CA ALA A 97 -2.34 -14.04 -4.40
C ALA A 97 -1.93 -12.61 -4.02
N TRP A 98 -2.14 -12.20 -2.77
CA TRP A 98 -1.73 -10.90 -2.26
C TRP A 98 -0.21 -10.74 -2.23
N ALA A 99 0.52 -11.76 -1.76
CA ALA A 99 1.97 -11.77 -1.70
C ALA A 99 2.59 -11.74 -3.12
N ALA A 100 2.00 -12.47 -4.07
CA ALA A 100 2.39 -12.43 -5.47
C ALA A 100 2.19 -11.04 -6.08
N ALA A 101 1.03 -10.40 -5.83
CA ALA A 101 0.77 -9.04 -6.31
C ALA A 101 1.72 -7.99 -5.69
N LEU A 102 2.12 -8.17 -4.43
CA LEU A 102 3.10 -7.30 -3.78
C LEU A 102 4.51 -7.47 -4.35
N ALA A 103 4.84 -8.66 -4.82
CA ALA A 103 6.13 -8.98 -5.44
C ALA A 103 6.20 -8.62 -6.94
N ASP A 104 5.11 -8.08 -7.51
CA ASP A 104 5.07 -7.68 -8.91
C ASP A 104 6.12 -6.59 -9.19
N PRO A 105 7.02 -6.77 -10.18
CA PRO A 105 8.01 -5.76 -10.53
C PRO A 105 7.40 -4.49 -11.13
N ASP A 106 6.16 -4.54 -11.63
CA ASP A 106 5.43 -3.36 -12.08
C ASP A 106 4.71 -2.67 -10.91
N PRO A 107 5.18 -1.49 -10.45
CA PRO A 107 4.57 -0.78 -9.34
C PRO A 107 3.17 -0.25 -9.64
N LEU A 108 2.72 -0.31 -10.90
CA LEU A 108 1.42 0.15 -11.35
C LEU A 108 0.47 -0.99 -11.74
N ALA A 109 0.88 -2.26 -11.65
CA ALA A 109 0.05 -3.42 -12.00
C ALA A 109 -1.32 -3.44 -11.28
N TRP A 110 -1.38 -2.88 -10.08
CA TRP A 110 -2.63 -2.74 -9.32
C TRP A 110 -3.69 -1.87 -10.04
N ARG A 111 -3.29 -0.92 -10.89
CA ARG A 111 -4.22 -0.02 -11.60
C ARG A 111 -5.10 -0.80 -12.58
N ASP A 112 -4.54 -1.81 -13.21
CA ASP A 112 -5.27 -2.65 -14.18
C ASP A 112 -6.29 -3.57 -13.50
N THR A 113 -6.13 -3.78 -12.20
CA THR A 113 -7.04 -4.57 -11.37
C THR A 113 -8.12 -3.73 -10.67
N LEU A 114 -8.06 -2.40 -10.78
CA LEU A 114 -9.10 -1.53 -10.22
C LEU A 114 -10.42 -1.74 -10.96
N PRO A 115 -11.56 -1.75 -10.25
CA PRO A 115 -12.86 -1.69 -10.90
C PRO A 115 -12.91 -0.48 -11.82
N THR A 116 -13.11 -0.69 -13.12
CA THR A 116 -13.17 0.36 -14.15
C THR A 116 -14.34 1.34 -13.92
N ALA A 117 -15.25 1.02 -12.99
CA ALA A 117 -16.40 1.82 -12.60
C ALA A 117 -16.08 2.76 -11.43
N ILE A 118 -15.07 3.61 -11.55
CA ILE A 118 -15.10 4.90 -10.84
C ILE A 118 -15.68 5.89 -11.85
N SER A 119 -17.01 5.98 -11.90
CA SER A 119 -17.65 7.07 -12.65
C SER A 119 -17.04 8.38 -12.14
N ALA A 120 -16.42 9.13 -13.04
CA ALA A 120 -15.88 10.44 -12.70
C ALA A 120 -17.01 11.26 -12.02
N PRO A 121 -16.72 12.00 -10.93
CA PRO A 121 -17.72 12.88 -10.36
C PRO A 121 -18.24 13.79 -11.48
N ALA A 122 -19.56 13.99 -11.57
CA ALA A 122 -20.23 14.67 -12.69
C ALA A 122 -19.62 16.05 -13.07
N VAL A 123 -18.84 16.65 -12.17
CA VAL A 123 -18.04 17.86 -12.39
C VAL A 123 -16.94 17.70 -13.46
N ALA A 124 -16.40 16.50 -13.68
CA ALA A 124 -15.39 16.26 -14.71
C ALA A 124 -15.94 16.48 -16.14
N THR A 125 -17.25 16.30 -16.32
CA THR A 125 -17.96 16.56 -17.58
C THR A 125 -18.12 18.05 -17.91
N GLN A 126 -17.80 18.96 -16.97
CA GLN A 126 -17.90 20.41 -17.18
C GLN A 126 -16.64 21.02 -17.80
N HIS A 127 -15.59 20.23 -18.06
CA HIS A 127 -14.37 20.71 -18.68
C HIS A 127 -14.20 20.12 -20.09
N PRO A 128 -13.94 20.93 -21.12
CA PRO A 128 -13.73 20.44 -22.47
C PRO A 128 -12.50 19.52 -22.49
N ALA A 129 -12.60 18.42 -23.25
CA ALA A 129 -11.49 17.51 -23.45
C ALA A 129 -10.29 18.28 -24.00
N VAL A 130 -9.18 18.27 -23.26
CA VAL A 130 -7.88 18.74 -23.76
C VAL A 130 -7.46 17.77 -24.87
N GLY A 131 -7.74 18.15 -26.11
CA GLY A 131 -7.35 17.37 -27.29
C GLY A 131 -5.83 17.27 -27.37
N CYS A 132 -5.32 16.05 -27.54
CA CYS A 132 -3.98 15.83 -28.05
C CYS A 132 -3.93 16.41 -29.48
N GLN A 133 -3.21 17.52 -29.66
CA GLN A 133 -2.85 18.00 -30.99
C GLN A 133 -1.43 17.54 -31.31
N SER A 134 -1.28 16.95 -32.50
CA SER A 134 -0.04 16.47 -33.12
C SER A 134 0.90 17.61 -33.51
#